data_AF-A0A084SHD8-F1
#
_entry.id   AF-A0A084SHD8-F1
#
_cell.length_a   1.000
_cell.length_b   1.000
_cell.length_c   1.000
_cell.angle_alpha   90.00
_cell.angle_beta   90.00
_cell.angle_gamma   90.00
#
_symmetry.space_group_name_H-M   'P 1'
#
loop_
_entity.id
_entity.type
_entity.pdbx_description
1 polymer ?
#
loop_
_entity_poly.entity_id
_entity_poly.type
_entity_poly.pdbx_seq_one_letter_code
_entity_poly.pdbx_strand_id
1 'polypeptide(L)'
;MPRAALWLGLVAALGCNTESRKTEAARTTVRRFFEELPSGDCAVLAPLLTGKEGDTCQATVRELNEHGVSLVEVLDAKVDGRDSSAVVVRARVARDGKVREQPMLLRVEQHPDGWKLRL
;
A
#
# COMPACT_ATOMS: atom_id res chain seq x y z
N MET A 1 -0.50 23.72 -42.01
CA MET A 1 -1.45 22.90 -41.25
C MET A 1 -0.77 22.35 -39.99
N PRO A 2 -0.91 22.97 -38.80
CA PRO A 2 -0.40 22.37 -37.57
C PRO A 2 -1.55 22.23 -36.56
N ARG A 3 -2.44 21.24 -36.75
CA ARG A 3 -3.54 20.94 -35.80
C ARG A 3 -3.34 19.64 -35.01
N ALA A 4 -2.28 18.87 -35.31
CA ALA A 4 -2.02 17.56 -34.69
C ALA A 4 -1.11 17.62 -33.45
N ALA A 5 -0.29 18.67 -33.30
CA ALA A 5 0.71 18.75 -32.23
C ALA A 5 0.11 19.08 -30.85
N LEU A 6 -1.05 19.73 -30.78
CA LEU A 6 -1.67 20.12 -29.50
C LEU A 6 -2.35 18.97 -28.74
N TRP A 7 -2.61 17.84 -29.39
CA TRP A 7 -3.35 16.73 -28.77
C TRP A 7 -2.46 15.72 -28.03
N LEU A 8 -1.16 15.63 -28.38
CA LEU A 8 -0.24 14.67 -27.77
C LEU A 8 0.29 15.12 -26.40
N GLY A 9 0.34 16.43 -26.12
CA GLY A 9 0.80 16.95 -24.83
C GLY A 9 -0.22 16.77 -23.68
N LEU A 10 -1.52 16.79 -24.00
CA LEU A 10 -2.58 16.74 -22.97
C LEU A 10 -2.74 15.33 -22.36
N VAL A 11 -2.45 14.28 -23.13
CA VAL A 11 -2.62 12.88 -22.68
C VAL A 11 -1.53 12.48 -21.67
N ALA A 12 -0.29 12.96 -21.84
CA ALA A 12 0.80 12.67 -20.91
C ALA A 12 0.56 13.27 -19.51
N ALA A 13 -0.05 14.46 -19.43
CA ALA A 13 -0.33 15.12 -18.17
C ALA A 13 -1.41 14.40 -17.32
N LEU A 14 -2.35 13.70 -17.95
CA LEU A 14 -3.43 12.97 -17.26
C LEU A 14 -2.94 11.64 -16.65
N GLY A 15 -1.98 10.98 -17.31
CA GLY A 15 -1.36 9.74 -16.83
C GLY A 15 -0.60 9.94 -15.52
N CYS A 16 0.32 10.92 -15.49
CA CYS A 16 1.15 11.21 -14.30
C CYS A 16 0.32 11.58 -13.07
N ASN A 17 -0.76 12.34 -13.24
CA ASN A 17 -1.65 12.71 -12.13
C ASN A 17 -2.39 11.49 -11.54
N THR A 18 -2.68 10.48 -12.36
CA THR A 18 -3.38 9.28 -11.90
C THR A 18 -2.44 8.34 -11.17
N GLU A 19 -1.23 8.13 -11.69
CA GLU A 19 -0.22 7.30 -11.01
C GLU A 19 0.23 7.92 -9.68
N SER A 20 0.45 9.25 -9.65
CA SER A 20 0.78 9.97 -8.42
C SER A 20 -0.31 9.79 -7.35
N ARG A 21 -1.59 9.91 -7.72
CA ARG A 21 -2.71 9.67 -6.79
C ARG A 21 -2.78 8.23 -6.29
N LYS A 22 -2.58 7.24 -7.17
CA LYS A 22 -2.57 5.82 -6.79
C LYS A 22 -1.44 5.51 -5.81
N THR A 23 -0.24 5.98 -6.12
CA THR A 23 0.94 5.77 -5.29
C THR A 23 0.80 6.45 -3.93
N GLU A 24 0.27 7.68 -3.88
CA GLU A 24 0.02 8.36 -2.60
C GLU A 24 -1.04 7.63 -1.76
N ALA A 25 -2.17 7.23 -2.36
CA ALA A 25 -3.20 6.48 -1.64
C ALA A 25 -2.66 5.16 -1.05
N ALA A 26 -1.79 4.46 -1.77
CA ALA A 26 -1.13 3.27 -1.27
C ALA A 26 -0.16 3.57 -0.11
N ARG A 27 0.63 4.65 -0.19
CA ARG A 27 1.50 5.08 0.92
C ARG A 27 0.69 5.41 2.17
N THR A 28 -0.42 6.14 2.02
CA THR A 28 -1.34 6.46 3.12
C THR A 28 -1.93 5.21 3.75
N THR A 29 -2.35 4.24 2.94
CA THR A 29 -2.92 2.97 3.43
C THR A 29 -1.90 2.19 4.25
N VAL A 30 -0.65 2.08 3.79
CA VAL A 30 0.43 1.42 4.53
C VAL A 30 0.72 2.14 5.84
N ARG A 31 0.85 3.47 5.83
CA ARG A 31 1.08 4.25 7.06
C ARG A 31 -0.04 4.04 8.07
N ARG A 32 -1.30 4.19 7.62
CA ARG A 32 -2.47 4.02 8.48
C ARG A 32 -2.55 2.61 9.07
N PHE A 33 -2.30 1.57 8.27
CA PHE A 33 -2.28 0.20 8.78
C PHE A 33 -1.29 0.04 9.93
N PHE A 34 -0.04 0.49 9.77
CA PHE A 34 0.98 0.35 10.82
C PHE A 34 0.79 1.30 12.01
N GLU A 35 0.13 2.44 11.80
CA GLU A 35 -0.26 3.35 12.89
C GLU A 35 -1.35 2.73 13.77
N GLU A 36 -2.32 2.06 13.15
CA GLU A 36 -3.44 1.42 13.84
C GLU A 36 -3.11 0.01 14.36
N LEU A 37 -2.08 -0.64 13.80
CA LEU A 37 -1.71 -2.02 14.15
C LEU A 37 -1.57 -2.27 15.66
N PRO A 38 -0.91 -1.40 16.46
CA PRO A 38 -0.77 -1.60 17.91
C PRO A 38 -2.10 -1.60 18.68
N SER A 39 -3.17 -1.01 18.12
CA SER A 39 -4.49 -1.00 18.77
C SER A 39 -5.11 -2.40 18.83
N GLY A 40 -4.78 -3.26 17.86
CA GLY A 40 -5.41 -4.56 17.70
C GLY A 40 -6.88 -4.51 17.26
N ASP A 41 -7.42 -3.33 16.92
CA ASP A 41 -8.83 -3.15 16.61
C ASP A 41 -9.17 -3.55 15.17
N CYS A 42 -9.76 -4.73 15.01
CA CYS A 42 -10.17 -5.23 13.72
C CYS A 42 -11.36 -4.48 13.09
N ALA A 43 -12.11 -3.66 13.83
CA ALA A 43 -13.10 -2.77 13.20
C ALA A 43 -12.41 -1.70 12.34
N VAL A 44 -11.19 -1.29 12.72
CA VAL A 44 -10.37 -0.33 11.98
C VAL A 44 -9.45 -1.01 10.98
N LEU A 45 -8.84 -2.14 11.36
CA LEU A 45 -7.81 -2.81 10.57
C LEU A 45 -8.39 -3.68 9.45
N ALA A 46 -9.52 -4.38 9.66
CA ALA A 46 -10.06 -5.27 8.63
C ALA A 46 -10.43 -4.57 7.31
N PRO A 47 -11.01 -3.34 7.32
CA PRO A 47 -11.23 -2.58 6.09
C PRO A 47 -9.95 -2.22 5.31
N LEU A 48 -8.80 -2.14 5.99
CA LEU A 48 -7.50 -1.83 5.38
C LEU A 48 -6.81 -3.07 4.81
N LEU A 49 -7.34 -4.27 5.05
CA LEU A 49 -6.69 -5.53 4.72
C LEU A 49 -7.43 -6.29 3.63
N THR A 50 -6.66 -6.98 2.82
CA THR A 50 -7.12 -8.05 1.93
C THR A 50 -6.21 -9.25 2.12
N GLY A 51 -6.76 -10.46 2.16
CA GLY A 51 -6.04 -11.67 2.55
C GLY A 51 -6.49 -12.91 1.76
N LYS A 52 -5.89 -14.06 2.08
CA LYS A 52 -6.35 -15.36 1.56
C LYS A 52 -7.61 -15.81 2.30
N GLU A 53 -8.42 -16.64 1.64
CA GLU A 53 -9.55 -17.31 2.28
C GLU A 53 -9.08 -18.08 3.51
N GLY A 54 -9.65 -17.78 4.68
CA GLY A 54 -9.36 -18.46 5.95
C GLY A 54 -8.61 -17.63 6.99
N ASP A 55 -7.91 -16.55 6.58
CA ASP A 55 -7.23 -15.68 7.53
C ASP A 55 -8.22 -14.70 8.17
N THR A 56 -8.32 -14.73 9.50
CA THR A 56 -9.09 -13.73 10.25
C THR A 56 -8.20 -12.53 10.55
N CYS A 57 -8.74 -11.31 10.44
CA CYS A 57 -8.03 -10.09 10.84
C CYS A 57 -7.38 -10.26 12.24
N GLN A 58 -8.10 -10.85 13.19
CA GLN A 58 -7.64 -11.00 14.56
C GLN A 58 -6.37 -11.86 14.67
N ALA A 59 -6.31 -12.98 13.94
CA ALA A 59 -5.15 -13.87 13.98
C ALA A 59 -3.91 -13.19 13.39
N THR A 60 -4.06 -12.56 12.22
CA THR A 60 -2.97 -11.85 11.54
C THR A 60 -2.46 -10.68 12.38
N VAL A 61 -3.36 -9.83 12.90
CA VAL A 61 -3.01 -8.66 13.71
C VAL A 61 -2.32 -9.09 15.01
N ARG A 62 -2.81 -10.16 15.64
CA ARG A 62 -2.16 -10.70 16.85
C ARG A 62 -0.74 -11.16 16.56
N GLU A 63 -0.52 -11.95 15.51
CA GLU A 63 0.82 -12.42 15.13
C GLU A 63 1.79 -11.26 14.86
N LEU A 64 1.34 -10.24 14.12
CA LEU A 64 2.16 -9.07 13.83
C LEU A 64 2.53 -8.28 15.10
N ASN A 65 1.58 -8.12 16.03
CA ASN A 65 1.84 -7.46 17.31
C ASN A 65 2.73 -8.28 18.24
N GLU A 66 2.58 -9.61 18.28
CA GLU A 66 3.46 -10.53 19.02
C GLU A 66 4.93 -10.38 18.58
N HIS A 67 5.14 -10.11 17.30
CA HIS A 67 6.46 -9.85 16.73
C HIS A 67 6.87 -8.37 16.73
N GLY A 68 6.09 -7.49 17.37
CA GLY A 68 6.38 -6.06 17.43
C GLY A 68 6.60 -5.42 16.05
N VAL A 69 5.84 -5.86 15.05
CA VAL A 69 5.99 -5.39 13.68
C VAL A 69 5.59 -3.91 13.61
N SER A 70 6.47 -3.07 13.08
CA SER A 70 6.19 -1.63 12.95
C SER A 70 6.83 -1.01 11.71
N LEU A 71 6.21 0.04 11.18
CA LEU A 71 6.74 0.80 10.06
C LEU A 71 7.84 1.73 10.54
N VAL A 72 9.01 1.63 9.92
CA VAL A 72 10.13 2.56 10.14
C VAL A 72 10.07 3.69 9.11
N GLU A 73 9.91 3.34 7.83
CA GLU A 73 9.94 4.31 6.75
C GLU A 73 9.26 3.77 5.49
N VAL A 74 8.59 4.65 4.73
CA VAL A 74 8.15 4.37 3.36
C VAL A 74 9.16 4.96 2.39
N LEU A 75 9.86 4.11 1.65
CA LEU A 75 10.93 4.51 0.73
C LEU A 75 10.38 4.94 -0.63
N ASP A 76 9.52 4.10 -1.20
CA ASP A 76 9.02 4.29 -2.55
C ASP A 76 7.66 3.59 -2.76
N ALA A 77 6.95 3.97 -3.82
CA ALA A 77 5.70 3.34 -4.24
C ALA A 77 5.58 3.44 -5.75
N LYS A 78 5.23 2.31 -6.38
CA LYS A 78 5.11 2.20 -7.83
C LYS A 78 3.91 1.35 -8.20
N VAL A 79 3.15 1.77 -9.21
CA VAL A 79 2.07 0.94 -9.78
C VAL A 79 2.66 -0.39 -10.28
N ASP A 80 2.00 -1.51 -9.97
CA ASP A 80 2.44 -2.82 -10.45
C ASP A 80 2.28 -2.87 -11.98
N GLY A 81 3.38 -3.09 -12.70
CA GLY A 81 3.37 -3.15 -14.16
C GLY A 81 2.55 -4.30 -14.73
N ARG A 82 2.20 -5.30 -13.90
CA ARG A 82 1.34 -6.42 -14.28
C ARG A 82 -0.12 -6.21 -13.90
N ASP A 83 -0.38 -5.28 -12.99
CA ASP A 83 -1.71 -5.03 -12.46
C ASP A 83 -1.88 -3.54 -12.12
N SER A 84 -2.57 -2.83 -13.01
CA SER A 84 -2.80 -1.39 -12.85
C SER A 84 -3.68 -1.02 -11.65
N SER A 85 -4.36 -2.00 -11.04
CA SER A 85 -5.14 -1.84 -9.81
C SER A 85 -4.32 -2.05 -8.55
N ALA A 86 -3.03 -2.38 -8.67
CA ALA A 86 -2.14 -2.58 -7.54
C ALA A 86 -0.97 -1.61 -7.54
N VAL A 87 -0.48 -1.31 -6.33
CA VAL A 87 0.74 -0.53 -6.09
C VAL A 87 1.65 -1.34 -5.17
N VAL A 88 2.92 -1.43 -5.52
CA VAL A 88 3.96 -2.01 -4.67
C VAL A 88 4.65 -0.87 -3.92
N VAL A 89 4.53 -0.90 -2.60
CA VAL A 89 5.18 0.03 -1.68
C VAL A 89 6.43 -0.62 -1.12
N ARG A 90 7.57 0.07 -1.24
CA ARG A 90 8.84 -0.32 -0.62
C ARG A 90 8.93 0.34 0.75
N ALA A 91 9.03 -0.44 1.80
CA ALA A 91 9.07 0.07 3.17
C ALA A 91 10.14 -0.62 4.02
N ARG A 92 10.72 0.12 4.97
CA ARG A 92 11.49 -0.45 6.08
C ARG A 92 10.54 -0.77 7.22
N VAL A 93 10.59 -2.00 7.69
CA VAL A 93 9.75 -2.53 8.75
C VAL A 93 10.68 -3.13 9.82
N ALA A 94 10.38 -2.83 11.08
CA ALA A 94 10.99 -3.50 12.21
C ALA A 94 10.18 -4.74 12.57
N ARG A 95 10.86 -5.82 12.96
CA ARG A 95 10.26 -7.04 13.50
C ARG A 95 11.18 -7.59 14.58
N ASP A 96 10.61 -8.01 15.70
CA ASP A 96 11.32 -8.52 16.87
C ASP A 96 12.39 -7.51 17.36
N GLY A 97 12.05 -6.22 17.33
CA GLY A 97 12.94 -5.10 17.69
C GLY A 97 14.08 -4.82 16.70
N LYS A 98 14.14 -5.51 15.56
CA LYS A 98 15.20 -5.37 14.55
C LYS A 98 14.67 -4.80 13.25
N VAL A 99 15.33 -3.77 12.73
CA VAL A 99 15.07 -3.25 11.38
C VAL A 99 15.78 -4.13 10.36
N ARG A 100 15.05 -4.68 9.40
CA ARG A 100 15.66 -5.47 8.31
C ARG A 100 16.48 -4.55 7.40
N GLU A 101 17.66 -5.03 6.97
CA GLU A 101 18.52 -4.28 6.03
C GLU A 101 17.85 -4.10 4.67
N GLN A 102 17.18 -5.14 4.18
CA GLN A 102 16.45 -5.11 2.92
C GLN A 102 15.02 -4.59 3.13
N PRO A 103 14.56 -3.61 2.32
CA PRO A 103 13.18 -3.14 2.37
C PRO A 103 12.19 -4.25 2.02
N MET A 104 11.06 -4.28 2.74
CA MET A 104 9.92 -5.12 2.40
C MET A 104 9.12 -4.52 1.25
N LEU A 105 8.55 -5.40 0.43
CA LEU A 105 7.61 -5.05 -0.63
C LEU A 105 6.20 -5.33 -0.13
N LEU A 106 5.41 -4.28 0.02
CA LEU A 106 4.03 -4.34 0.48
C LEU A 106 3.12 -4.06 -0.71
N ARG A 107 2.21 -4.99 -1.00
CA ARG A 107 1.28 -4.85 -2.12
C ARG A 107 -0.02 -4.23 -1.62
N VAL A 108 -0.45 -3.14 -2.22
CA VAL A 108 -1.73 -2.49 -1.95
C VAL A 108 -2.60 -2.58 -3.19
N GLU A 109 -3.83 -3.08 -3.02
CA GLU A 109 -4.78 -3.32 -4.08
C GLU A 109 -5.93 -2.31 -4.00
N GLN A 110 -6.40 -1.83 -5.15
CA GLN A 110 -7.57 -0.98 -5.27
C GLN A 110 -8.82 -1.85 -5.33
N HIS A 111 -9.68 -1.72 -4.32
CA HIS A 111 -10.99 -2.38 -4.24
C HIS A 111 -12.11 -1.33 -4.39
N PRO A 112 -13.36 -1.72 -4.68
CA PRO A 112 -14.49 -0.79 -4.79
C PRO A 112 -14.74 0.04 -3.52
N ASP A 113 -14.40 -0.51 -2.36
CA ASP A 113 -14.58 0.09 -1.03
C ASP A 113 -13.33 0.81 -0.51
N GLY A 114 -12.21 0.76 -1.22
CA GLY A 114 -10.99 1.48 -0.86
C GLY A 114 -9.70 0.76 -1.23
N TRP A 115 -8.58 1.30 -0.77
CA TRP A 115 -7.27 0.68 -0.93
C TRP A 115 -7.00 -0.28 0.22
N LYS A 116 -6.51 -1.48 -0.10
CA LYS A 116 -6.30 -2.56 0.87
C LYS A 116 -4.90 -3.12 0.78
N LEU A 117 -4.21 -3.20 1.91
CA LEU A 117 -2.92 -3.88 2.04
C LEU A 117 -3.14 -5.39 1.97
N ARG A 118 -2.39 -6.04 1.07
CA ARG A 118 -2.33 -7.49 0.98
C ARG A 118 -1.22 -8.02 1.86
N LEU A 119 -1.60 -8.84 2.84
CA LEU A 119 -0.70 -9.58 3.71
C LEU A 119 -0.51 -11.03 3.24
#